data_AF-A0A7Z1HNH2-F1
#
_entry.id   AF-A0A7Z1HNH2-F1
#
_cell.length_a   1.000
_cell.length_b   1.000
_cell.length_c   1.000
_cell.angle_alpha   90.00
_cell.angle_beta   90.00
_cell.angle_gamma   90.00
#
_symmetry.space_group_name_H-M   'P 1'
#
loop_
_entity.id
_entity.type
_entity.pdbx_description
1 polymer ?
#
loop_
_entity_poly.entity_id
_entity_poly.type
_entity_poly.pdbx_seq_one_letter_code
_entity_poly.pdbx_strand_id
1 'polypeptide(L)'
;MKNIYNGMFIPLLCHKADAYAEGGDTRGIGRMHLISGIGLSLMLGIIVTVSYLAGVNMVKGFLDAIPEFIKHGLSVATGIIPALGFAMLARLLINKKVAPYCFLGFVLMAYLKIPVTGIAILGAIVAVVMVNIPKFAAS
;
A
#
# COMPACT_ATOMS: atom_id res chain seq x y z
N MET A 1 1.73 -17.64 -2.55
CA MET A 1 0.53 -17.70 -1.67
C MET A 1 -0.60 -16.79 -2.17
N LYS A 2 -0.44 -15.46 -2.20
CA LYS A 2 -1.50 -14.55 -2.72
C LYS A 2 -1.94 -14.90 -4.16
N ASN A 3 -1.00 -15.25 -5.03
CA ASN A 3 -1.32 -15.66 -6.41
C ASN A 3 -2.02 -17.03 -6.50
N ILE A 4 -1.74 -17.94 -5.55
CA ILE A 4 -2.37 -19.27 -5.47
C ILE A 4 -3.80 -19.11 -4.92
N TYR A 5 -3.97 -18.30 -3.88
CA TYR A 5 -5.28 -17.99 -3.32
C TYR A 5 -6.17 -17.27 -4.35
N ASN A 6 -5.62 -16.26 -5.04
CA ASN A 6 -6.33 -15.54 -6.08
C ASN A 6 -6.59 -16.40 -7.33
N GLY A 7 -5.70 -17.35 -7.64
CA GLY A 7 -5.81 -18.20 -8.82
C GLY A 7 -6.66 -19.46 -8.64
N MET A 8 -6.74 -20.03 -7.43
CA MET A 8 -7.54 -21.24 -7.16
C MET A 8 -8.71 -20.98 -6.21
N PHE A 9 -8.52 -20.21 -5.15
CA PHE A 9 -9.53 -20.09 -4.09
C PHE A 9 -10.63 -19.08 -4.43
N ILE A 10 -10.27 -17.93 -5.01
CA ILE A 10 -11.24 -16.91 -5.43
C ILE A 10 -12.16 -17.42 -6.55
N PRO A 11 -11.66 -18.06 -7.63
CA PRO A 11 -12.54 -18.59 -8.68
C PRO A 11 -13.54 -19.64 -8.19
N LEU A 12 -13.15 -20.50 -7.25
CA LEU A 12 -14.06 -21.47 -6.61
C LEU A 12 -15.16 -20.78 -5.80
N LEU A 13 -14.82 -19.71 -5.07
CA LEU A 13 -15.79 -18.91 -4.32
C LEU A 13 -16.69 -18.09 -5.24
N CYS A 14 -16.16 -17.58 -6.36
CA CYS A 14 -16.94 -16.90 -7.41
C CYS A 14 -17.93 -17.86 -8.06
N HIS A 15 -17.51 -19.07 -8.45
CA HIS A 15 -18.43 -20.06 -9.01
C HIS A 15 -19.55 -20.43 -8.02
N LYS A 16 -19.24 -20.48 -6.72
CA LYS A 16 -20.25 -20.67 -5.68
C LYS A 16 -21.18 -19.46 -5.53
N ALA A 17 -20.64 -18.24 -5.66
CA ALA A 17 -21.42 -17.01 -5.61
C ALA A 17 -22.37 -16.89 -6.82
N ASP A 18 -21.95 -17.34 -8.00
CA ASP A 18 -22.78 -17.40 -9.21
C ASP A 18 -23.98 -18.33 -9.00
N ALA A 19 -23.77 -19.51 -8.38
CA ALA A 19 -24.87 -20.41 -8.01
C ALA A 19 -25.85 -19.80 -6.98
N TYR A 20 -25.35 -19.00 -6.02
CA TYR A 20 -26.23 -18.24 -5.10
C TYR A 20 -26.95 -17.07 -5.81
N ALA A 21 -26.37 -16.53 -6.88
CA ALA A 21 -26.99 -15.48 -7.70
C ALA A 21 -28.12 -16.02 -8.58
N GLU A 22 -27.99 -17.23 -9.13
CA GLU A 22 -29.08 -17.93 -9.84
C GLU A 22 -30.31 -18.17 -8.95
N GLY A 23 -30.09 -18.39 -7.65
CA GLY A 23 -31.15 -18.51 -6.64
C GLY A 23 -31.69 -17.19 -6.09
N GLY A 24 -31.22 -16.04 -6.56
CA GLY A 24 -31.63 -14.71 -6.08
C GLY A 24 -31.23 -14.39 -4.63
N ASP A 25 -30.35 -15.18 -4.00
CA ASP A 25 -29.91 -14.97 -2.62
C ASP A 25 -28.76 -13.95 -2.55
N THR A 26 -29.12 -12.68 -2.42
CA THR A 26 -28.18 -11.57 -2.26
C THR A 26 -27.33 -11.67 -0.98
N ARG A 27 -27.83 -12.37 0.07
CA ARG A 27 -27.08 -12.56 1.34
C ARG A 27 -26.01 -13.62 1.15
N GLY A 28 -26.28 -14.67 0.38
CA GLY A 28 -25.31 -15.70 -0.02
C GLY A 28 -24.11 -15.10 -0.76
N ILE A 29 -24.37 -14.22 -1.74
CA ILE A 29 -23.32 -13.52 -2.51
C ILE A 29 -22.45 -12.65 -1.60
N GLY A 30 -23.08 -11.84 -0.72
CA GLY A 30 -22.36 -10.98 0.21
C GLY A 30 -21.45 -11.73 1.18
N ARG A 31 -21.89 -12.91 1.66
CA ARG A 31 -21.06 -13.78 2.50
C ARG A 31 -19.85 -14.33 1.74
N MET A 32 -20.03 -14.77 0.50
CA MET A 32 -18.92 -15.29 -0.32
C MET A 32 -17.90 -14.19 -0.64
N HIS A 33 -18.35 -12.95 -0.87
CA HIS A 33 -17.45 -11.80 -1.04
C HIS A 33 -16.64 -11.51 0.22
N LEU A 34 -17.27 -11.47 1.39
CA LEU A 34 -16.57 -11.26 2.67
C LEU A 34 -15.60 -12.39 3.00
N ILE A 35 -15.98 -13.65 2.74
CA ILE A 35 -15.11 -14.82 2.95
C ILE A 35 -13.89 -14.76 2.03
N SER A 36 -14.05 -14.31 0.79
CA SER A 36 -12.93 -14.13 -0.15
C SER A 36 -11.95 -13.05 0.33
N GLY A 37 -12.46 -11.91 0.81
CA GLY A 37 -11.61 -10.83 1.33
C GLY A 37 -10.92 -11.18 2.65
N ILE A 38 -11.69 -11.67 3.63
CA ILE A 38 -11.19 -12.01 4.97
C ILE A 38 -10.30 -13.25 4.93
N GLY A 39 -10.62 -14.24 4.08
CA GLY A 39 -9.87 -15.49 3.99
C GLY A 39 -8.41 -15.29 3.60
N LEU A 40 -8.12 -14.37 2.67
CA LEU A 40 -6.74 -14.05 2.30
C LEU A 40 -5.97 -13.42 3.47
N SER A 41 -6.59 -12.43 4.14
CA SER A 41 -6.01 -11.73 5.29
C SER A 41 -5.77 -12.68 6.46
N LEU A 42 -6.71 -13.59 6.73
CA LEU A 42 -6.60 -14.59 7.78
C LEU A 42 -5.49 -15.60 7.47
N MET A 43 -5.39 -16.08 6.23
CA MET A 43 -4.31 -16.99 5.82
C MET A 43 -2.92 -16.36 6.03
N LEU A 44 -2.75 -15.11 5.59
CA LEU A 44 -1.49 -14.38 5.80
C LEU A 44 -1.23 -14.13 7.30
N GLY A 45 -2.27 -13.76 8.04
CA GLY A 45 -2.20 -13.56 9.50
C GLY A 45 -1.75 -14.81 10.23
N ILE A 46 -2.36 -15.97 9.97
CA ILE A 46 -2.01 -17.25 10.58
C ILE A 46 -0.54 -17.58 10.32
N ILE A 47 -0.05 -17.40 9.10
CA ILE A 47 1.36 -17.67 8.76
C ILE A 47 2.28 -16.76 9.58
N VAL A 48 2.00 -15.45 9.62
CA VAL A 48 2.81 -14.49 10.38
C VAL A 48 2.79 -14.84 11.87
N THR A 49 1.63 -15.21 12.42
CA THR A 49 1.50 -15.65 13.82
C THR A 49 2.30 -16.92 14.08
N VAL A 50 2.20 -17.94 13.23
CA VAL A 50 2.98 -19.17 13.36
C VAL A 50 4.48 -18.89 13.26
N SER A 51 4.90 -18.05 12.31
CA SER A 51 6.31 -17.64 12.18
C SER A 51 6.81 -16.86 13.40
N TYR A 52 5.97 -16.03 14.00
CA TYR A 52 6.30 -15.32 15.23
C TYR A 52 6.43 -16.28 16.43
N LEU A 53 5.50 -17.22 16.57
CA LEU A 53 5.52 -18.24 17.63
C LEU A 53 6.68 -19.22 17.50
N ALA A 54 7.11 -19.56 16.28
CA ALA A 54 8.31 -20.37 16.01
C ALA A 54 9.61 -19.71 16.51
N GLY A 55 9.56 -18.42 16.88
CA GLY A 55 10.59 -17.76 17.66
C GLY A 55 11.62 -17.03 16.81
N VAL A 56 11.88 -15.79 17.19
CA VAL A 56 12.90 -14.91 16.58
C VAL A 56 14.31 -15.53 16.68
N ASN A 57 14.55 -16.42 17.64
CA ASN A 57 15.85 -17.08 17.84
C ASN A 57 16.22 -18.01 16.67
N MET A 58 15.25 -18.73 16.09
CA MET A 58 15.49 -19.58 14.92
C MET A 58 15.83 -18.70 13.69
N VAL A 59 15.13 -17.58 13.53
CA VAL A 59 15.39 -16.62 12.44
C VAL A 59 16.74 -15.94 12.61
N LYS A 60 17.13 -15.56 13.83
CA LYS A 60 18.44 -14.97 14.14
C LYS A 60 19.57 -15.94 13.84
N GLY A 61 19.48 -17.20 14.28
CA GLY A 61 20.49 -18.23 13.97
C GLY A 61 20.64 -18.48 12.47
N PHE A 62 19.55 -18.39 11.71
CA PHE A 62 19.60 -18.44 10.24
C PHE A 62 20.27 -17.20 9.63
N LEU A 63 19.97 -16.01 10.14
CA LEU A 63 20.60 -14.77 9.70
C LEU A 63 22.09 -14.75 10.03
N ASP A 64 22.51 -15.26 11.19
CA ASP A 64 23.92 -15.31 11.60
C ASP A 64 24.77 -16.24 10.72
N ALA A 65 24.15 -17.25 10.11
CA ALA A 65 24.78 -18.11 9.11
C ALA A 65 25.02 -17.42 7.76
N ILE A 66 24.37 -16.27 7.50
CA ILE A 66 24.54 -15.49 6.26
C ILE A 66 25.76 -14.57 6.41
N PRO A 67 26.67 -14.52 5.42
CA PRO A 67 27.82 -13.61 5.41
C PRO A 67 27.41 -12.13 5.57
N GLU A 68 28.23 -11.35 6.30
CA GLU A 68 27.97 -9.91 6.56
C GLU A 68 27.72 -9.09 5.29
N PHE A 69 28.44 -9.38 4.20
CA PHE A 69 28.23 -8.68 2.92
C PHE A 69 26.79 -8.82 2.39
N ILE A 70 26.20 -10.01 2.52
CA ILE A 70 24.82 -10.27 2.05
C ILE A 70 23.82 -9.64 3.01
N LYS A 71 24.05 -9.71 4.33
CA LYS A 71 23.20 -9.03 5.33
C LYS A 71 23.18 -7.52 5.12
N HIS A 72 24.34 -6.92 4.88
CA HIS A 72 24.45 -5.50 4.57
C HIS A 72 23.73 -5.15 3.26
N GLY A 73 23.94 -5.93 2.20
CA GLY A 73 23.23 -5.74 0.93
C GLY A 73 21.70 -5.82 1.07
N LEU A 74 21.19 -6.78 1.86
CA LEU A 74 19.76 -6.90 2.16
C LEU A 74 19.22 -5.71 2.95
N SER A 75 19.97 -5.21 3.94
CA SER A 75 19.60 -4.01 4.71
C SER A 75 19.47 -2.78 3.82
N VAL A 76 20.44 -2.56 2.92
CA VAL A 76 20.38 -1.46 1.94
C VAL A 76 19.21 -1.63 0.98
N ALA A 77 19.02 -2.83 0.43
CA ALA A 77 17.93 -3.12 -0.51
C ALA A 77 16.54 -2.89 0.11
N THR A 78 16.33 -3.38 1.34
CA THR A 78 15.07 -3.17 2.06
C THR A 78 14.87 -1.70 2.47
N GLY A 79 15.95 -0.97 2.75
CA GLY A 79 15.93 0.47 3.02
C GLY A 79 15.52 1.34 1.84
N ILE A 80 15.67 0.86 0.60
CA ILE A 80 15.28 1.60 -0.62
C ILE A 80 13.78 1.41 -0.96
N ILE A 81 13.13 0.38 -0.44
CA ILE A 81 11.71 0.07 -0.73
C ILE A 81 10.77 1.26 -0.48
N PRO A 82 10.87 2.02 0.63
CA PRO A 82 10.04 3.20 0.85
C PRO A 82 10.25 4.29 -0.20
N ALA A 83 11.49 4.52 -0.64
CA ALA A 83 11.80 5.50 -1.68
C ALA A 83 11.18 5.12 -3.03
N LEU A 84 11.22 3.83 -3.38
CA LEU A 84 10.53 3.32 -4.57
C LEU A 84 9.01 3.49 -4.46
N GLY A 85 8.43 3.29 -3.27
CA GLY A 85 7.02 3.54 -3.00
C GLY A 85 6.62 4.99 -3.25
N PHE A 86 7.41 5.96 -2.76
CA PHE A 86 7.18 7.37 -3.04
C PHE A 86 7.34 7.70 -4.53
N ALA A 87 8.31 7.10 -5.22
CA ALA A 87 8.48 7.28 -6.66
C ALA A 87 7.27 6.78 -7.46
N MET A 88 6.68 5.65 -7.08
CA MET A 88 5.45 5.13 -7.70
C MET A 88 4.26 6.09 -7.49
N LEU A 89 4.09 6.61 -6.27
CA LEU A 89 3.04 7.61 -6.00
C LEU A 89 3.28 8.91 -6.76
N ALA A 90 4.52 9.40 -6.78
CA ALA A 90 4.91 10.58 -7.52
C ALA A 90 4.64 10.40 -9.02
N ARG A 91 4.91 9.24 -9.61
CA ARG A 91 4.60 8.95 -11.01
C ARG A 91 3.09 9.03 -11.32
N LEU A 92 2.24 8.66 -10.36
CA LEU A 92 0.77 8.72 -10.53
C LEU A 92 0.21 10.13 -10.34
N LEU A 93 0.83 10.94 -9.48
CA LEU A 93 0.32 12.26 -9.08
C LEU A 93 0.94 13.41 -9.88
N ILE A 94 2.22 13.31 -10.23
CA ILE A 94 2.97 14.39 -10.86
C ILE A 94 2.64 14.45 -12.35
N ASN A 95 2.05 15.57 -12.75
CA ASN A 95 1.95 16.00 -14.14
C ASN A 95 2.76 17.29 -14.34
N LYS A 96 2.97 17.72 -15.59
CA LYS A 96 3.76 18.92 -15.91
C LYS A 96 3.24 20.20 -15.26
N LYS A 97 1.93 20.29 -14.96
CA LYS A 97 1.31 21.47 -14.32
C LYS A 97 1.51 21.48 -12.81
N VAL A 98 1.51 20.30 -12.16
CA VAL A 98 1.63 20.20 -10.70
C VAL A 98 3.06 19.93 -10.21
N ALA A 99 3.97 19.52 -11.10
CA ALA A 99 5.39 19.29 -10.78
C ALA A 99 6.06 20.45 -10.04
N PRO A 100 5.86 21.73 -10.42
CA PRO A 100 6.48 22.86 -9.71
C PRO A 100 6.08 22.92 -8.22
N TYR A 101 4.84 22.57 -7.87
CA TYR A 101 4.39 22.58 -6.47
C TYR A 101 5.04 21.46 -5.63
N CYS A 102 5.36 20.32 -6.26
CA CYS A 102 6.09 19.24 -5.60
C CYS A 102 7.53 19.66 -5.27
N PHE A 103 8.21 20.33 -6.22
CA PHE A 103 9.55 20.88 -5.99
C PHE A 103 9.54 22.00 -4.95
N LEU A 104 8.52 22.87 -4.96
CA LEU A 104 8.34 23.90 -3.94
C LEU A 104 8.25 23.30 -2.53
N GLY A 105 7.41 22.26 -2.36
CA GLY A 105 7.30 21.55 -1.07
C GLY A 105 8.61 20.91 -0.63
N PHE A 106 9.39 20.35 -1.57
CA PHE A 106 10.70 19.77 -1.28
C PHE A 106 11.72 20.83 -0.81
N VAL A 107 11.77 21.99 -1.47
CA VAL A 107 12.62 23.12 -1.07
C VAL A 107 12.23 23.63 0.31
N LEU A 108 10.93 23.82 0.56
CA LEU A 108 10.43 24.24 1.87
C LEU A 108 10.83 23.25 2.98
N MET A 109 10.74 21.94 2.70
CA MET A 109 11.20 20.91 3.64
C MET A 109 12.70 21.04 3.94
N ALA A 110 13.52 21.14 2.89
CA ALA A 110 14.98 21.10 3.00
C ALA A 110 15.54 22.32 3.75
N TYR A 111 14.99 23.51 3.50
CA TYR A 111 15.52 24.75 4.06
C TYR A 111 14.89 25.15 5.40
N LEU A 112 13.57 24.98 5.57
CA LEU A 112 12.87 25.42 6.79
C LEU A 112 12.76 24.31 7.82
N LYS A 113 13.18 23.08 7.51
CA LYS A 113 13.08 21.89 8.38
C LYS A 113 11.68 21.68 8.96
N ILE A 114 10.64 22.09 8.22
CA ILE A 114 9.25 21.92 8.62
C ILE A 114 8.91 20.43 8.55
N PRO A 115 8.17 19.87 9.52
CA PRO A 115 7.72 18.49 9.44
C PRO A 115 6.87 18.25 8.18
N VAL A 116 6.96 17.04 7.63
CA VAL A 116 6.21 16.64 6.41
C VAL A 116 4.72 16.94 6.52
N THR A 117 4.15 16.76 7.72
CA THR A 117 2.75 17.07 8.01
C THR A 117 2.40 18.55 7.81
N GLY A 118 3.30 19.46 8.20
CA GLY A 118 3.09 20.91 8.01
C GLY A 118 3.08 21.30 6.53
N ILE A 119 3.97 20.70 5.75
CA ILE A 119 4.04 20.90 4.30
C ILE A 119 2.80 20.33 3.61
N ALA A 120 2.29 19.19 4.09
CA ALA A 120 1.04 18.60 3.58
C ALA A 120 -0.17 19.53 3.80
N ILE A 121 -0.28 20.17 4.97
CA ILE A 121 -1.35 21.14 5.25
C ILE A 121 -1.24 22.36 4.34
N LEU A 122 -0.04 22.92 4.17
CA LEU A 122 0.19 24.04 3.25
C LEU A 122 -0.16 23.67 1.81
N GLY A 123 0.26 22.49 1.35
CA GLY A 123 -0.10 21.95 0.04
C GLY A 123 -1.61 21.80 -0.15
N ALA A 124 -2.34 21.35 0.88
CA ALA A 124 -3.79 21.24 0.83
C ALA A 124 -4.48 22.62 0.71
N ILE A 125 -4.02 23.62 1.45
CA ILE A 125 -4.54 25.00 1.35
C ILE A 125 -4.31 25.55 -0.07
N VAL A 126 -3.09 25.41 -0.60
CA VAL A 126 -2.76 25.86 -1.97
C VAL A 126 -3.62 25.15 -3.00
N ALA A 127 -3.85 23.83 -2.84
CA ALA A 127 -4.72 23.06 -3.73
C ALA A 127 -6.17 23.56 -3.71
N VAL A 128 -6.74 23.83 -2.53
CA VAL A 128 -8.10 24.37 -2.39
C VAL A 128 -8.21 25.74 -3.05
N VAL A 129 -7.26 26.64 -2.82
CA VAL A 129 -7.26 27.98 -3.44
C VAL A 129 -7.19 27.86 -4.97
N MET A 130 -6.25 27.06 -5.49
CA MET A 130 -6.07 26.87 -6.93
C MET A 130 -7.28 26.24 -7.64
N VAL A 131 -8.02 25.36 -6.97
CA VAL A 131 -9.24 24.75 -7.53
C VAL A 131 -10.43 25.73 -7.51
N ASN A 132 -10.48 26.65 -6.55
CA ASN A 132 -11.59 27.61 -6.44
C ASN A 132 -11.41 28.87 -7.30
N ILE A 133 -10.19 29.31 -7.58
CA ILE A 133 -9.91 30.45 -8.49
C ILE A 133 -10.56 30.31 -9.87
N PRO A 134 -10.43 29.19 -10.62
CA PRO A 134 -11.05 29.05 -11.94
C PRO A 134 -12.58 29.00 -11.88
N LYS A 135 -13.18 28.64 -10.74
CA LYS A 135 -14.65 28.69 -10.56
C LYS A 135 -15.17 30.11 -10.38
N PHE A 136 -14.36 31.02 -9.83
CA PHE A 136 -14.74 32.42 -9.61
C PHE A 136 -14.63 33.28 -10.86
N ALA A 137 -13.74 32.94 -11.80
CA ALA A 137 -13.58 33.65 -13.07
C ALA A 137 -14.63 33.27 -14.14
N ALA A 138 -15.47 32.27 -13.87
CA ALA A 138 -16.49 31.75 -14.78
C ALA A 138 -17.94 32.04 -14.32
N SER A 139 -18.12 32.86 -13.29
CA SER A 139 -19.40 33.43 -12.84
C SER A 139 -19.44 34.93 -13.11
#